data_AF-Q45KX0-F1
#
_entry.id   AF-Q45KX0-F1
#
_cell.length_a   1.000
_cell.length_b   1.000
_cell.length_c   1.000
_cell.angle_alpha   90.00
_cell.angle_beta   90.00
_cell.angle_gamma   90.00
#
_symmetry.space_group_name_H-M   'P 1'
#
loop_
_entity.id
_entity.type
_entity.pdbx_description
1 polymer ?
#
loop_
_entity_poly.entity_id
_entity_poly.type
_entity_poly.pdbx_seq_one_letter_code
_entity_poly.pdbx_strand_id
1 'polypeptide(L)'
;MTATEALLRVLLLLLAFGHSTYGAECFPACNPQNGFCEDDNVCRCQPGWQGPLCDQCVTSPGCLHGLCGEPGQCICTDGWDGELCDRDVRACSSAPCANNGTCVSLDDGLYECSCAPGYSGKDCQKKDGPCVINGSPCQHGGTCVDDEGRASHASCLCPPGFSGNFCEIVANSCTPNPCENDGVCTDIGGDFRCRCPAGFIDKTCSSRSTAS
;
A
#
# COMPACT_ATOMS: atom_id res chain seq x y z
N MET A 1 -8.80 -59.33 66.14
CA MET A 1 -7.69 -58.54 65.58
C MET A 1 -6.86 -58.05 66.74
N THR A 2 -5.62 -58.49 66.85
CA THR A 2 -4.72 -58.10 67.94
C THR A 2 -4.31 -56.64 67.77
N ALA A 3 -4.02 -55.94 68.86
CA ALA A 3 -3.60 -54.54 68.85
C ALA A 3 -2.38 -54.28 67.93
N THR A 4 -1.57 -55.33 67.67
CA THR A 4 -0.43 -55.33 66.74
C THR A 4 -0.81 -55.24 65.26
N GLU A 5 -1.92 -55.86 64.83
CA GLU A 5 -2.39 -55.83 63.44
C GLU A 5 -3.01 -54.46 63.07
N ALA A 6 -3.66 -53.81 64.04
CA ALA A 6 -4.22 -52.47 63.88
C ALA A 6 -3.12 -51.40 63.75
N LEU A 7 -2.06 -51.52 64.56
CA LEU A 7 -0.90 -50.63 64.47
C LEU A 7 -0.13 -50.78 63.14
N LEU A 8 0.02 -52.00 62.63
CA LEU A 8 0.71 -52.25 61.36
C LEU A 8 -0.06 -51.68 60.15
N ARG A 9 -1.41 -51.74 60.18
CA ARG A 9 -2.25 -51.12 59.14
C ARG A 9 -2.24 -49.59 59.20
N VAL A 10 -2.19 -49.00 60.40
CA VAL A 10 -2.04 -47.54 60.56
C VAL A 10 -0.65 -47.08 60.11
N LEU A 11 0.41 -47.85 60.38
CA LEU A 11 1.77 -47.54 59.94
C LEU A 11 1.94 -47.66 58.42
N LEU A 12 1.30 -48.65 57.77
CA LEU A 12 1.30 -48.82 56.32
C LEU A 12 0.45 -47.75 55.61
N LEU A 13 -0.62 -47.24 56.22
CA LEU A 13 -1.40 -46.10 55.70
C LEU A 13 -0.61 -44.79 55.76
N LEU A 14 0.20 -44.57 56.81
CA LEU A 14 1.06 -43.38 56.92
C LEU A 14 2.21 -43.35 55.90
N LEU A 15 2.66 -44.51 55.42
CA LEU A 15 3.65 -44.62 54.33
C LEU A 15 3.04 -44.51 52.92
N ALA A 16 1.71 -44.63 52.79
CA ALA A 16 0.99 -44.49 51.52
C ALA A 16 0.55 -43.04 51.23
N PHE A 17 0.56 -42.16 52.23
CA PHE A 17 0.42 -40.72 52.05
C PHE A 17 1.81 -40.07 52.01
N GLY A 18 2.56 -40.35 50.94
CA GLY A 18 3.66 -39.48 50.52
C GLY A 18 3.10 -38.13 50.12
N HIS A 19 2.72 -37.30 51.09
CA HIS A 19 2.66 -35.87 50.90
C HIS A 19 4.08 -35.43 50.59
N SER A 20 4.34 -35.05 49.34
CA SER A 20 5.51 -34.25 49.00
C SER A 20 5.34 -32.92 49.75
N THR A 21 5.92 -32.81 50.95
CA THR A 21 5.93 -31.59 51.77
C THR A 21 7.07 -30.65 51.38
N TYR A 22 7.79 -30.96 50.31
CA TYR A 22 8.78 -30.08 49.71
C TYR A 22 8.06 -29.31 48.61
N GLY A 23 8.02 -27.97 48.72
CA GLY A 23 7.53 -27.13 47.62
C GLY A 23 8.32 -27.42 46.34
N ALA A 24 7.74 -27.16 45.18
CA ALA A 24 8.39 -27.41 43.89
C ALA A 24 9.83 -26.87 43.86
N GLU A 25 10.81 -27.74 43.58
CA GLU A 25 12.23 -27.37 43.51
C GLU A 25 12.68 -27.33 42.04
N CYS A 26 13.26 -26.22 41.59
CA CYS A 26 13.83 -26.12 40.24
C CYS A 26 15.35 -26.29 40.27
N PHE A 27 15.85 -27.17 39.40
CA PHE A 27 17.27 -27.26 39.08
C PHE A 27 17.46 -27.19 37.55
N PRO A 28 18.02 -26.09 37.00
CA PRO A 28 18.61 -24.94 37.69
C PRO A 28 17.55 -24.03 38.35
N ALA A 29 18.00 -23.19 39.29
CA ALA A 29 17.10 -22.30 40.02
C ALA A 29 16.54 -21.20 39.11
N CYS A 30 15.22 -20.97 39.20
CA CYS A 30 14.55 -19.80 38.65
C CYS A 30 15.17 -18.50 39.18
N ASN A 31 15.11 -17.43 38.38
CA ASN A 31 15.33 -16.09 38.88
C ASN A 31 14.23 -15.74 39.91
N PRO A 32 14.57 -15.55 41.20
CA PRO A 32 13.58 -15.39 42.27
C PRO A 32 12.83 -14.05 42.22
N GLN A 33 13.33 -13.08 41.46
CA GLN A 33 12.65 -11.79 41.28
C GLN A 33 11.58 -11.87 40.19
N ASN A 34 11.77 -12.76 39.22
CA ASN A 34 11.06 -12.74 37.94
C ASN A 34 10.25 -14.01 37.66
N GLY A 35 10.31 -15.00 38.55
CA GLY A 35 9.60 -16.27 38.38
C GLY A 35 9.53 -17.07 39.68
N PHE A 36 8.81 -18.18 39.62
CA PHE A 36 8.69 -19.13 40.72
C PHE A 36 8.58 -20.57 40.20
N CYS A 37 8.91 -21.54 41.04
CA CYS A 37 8.77 -22.95 40.73
C CYS A 37 7.32 -23.38 40.95
N GLU A 38 6.68 -23.86 39.89
CA GLU A 38 5.33 -24.40 39.95
C GLU A 38 5.34 -25.91 40.16
N ASP A 39 6.23 -26.60 39.45
CA ASP A 39 6.49 -28.05 39.54
C ASP A 39 8.00 -28.30 39.52
N ASP A 40 8.42 -29.55 39.78
CA ASP A 40 9.83 -29.95 39.75
C ASP A 40 10.46 -29.60 38.39
N ASN A 41 11.47 -28.72 38.43
CA ASN A 41 12.18 -28.18 37.26
C ASN A 41 11.33 -27.38 36.26
N VAL A 42 10.12 -26.94 36.64
CA VAL A 42 9.28 -26.07 35.80
C VAL A 42 9.24 -24.67 36.38
N CYS A 43 9.93 -23.76 35.68
CA CYS A 43 9.94 -22.34 36.03
C CYS A 43 8.78 -21.61 35.37
N ARG A 44 7.88 -21.02 36.18
CA ARG A 44 6.83 -20.13 35.67
C ARG A 44 7.27 -18.68 35.84
N CYS A 45 7.32 -17.97 34.73
CA CYS A 45 7.75 -16.57 34.70
C CYS A 45 6.62 -15.61 35.06
N GLN A 46 6.98 -14.52 35.72
CA GLN A 46 6.13 -13.36 35.88
C GLN A 46 5.91 -12.66 34.52
N PRO A 47 4.83 -11.88 34.37
CA PRO A 47 4.55 -11.17 33.12
C PRO A 47 5.74 -10.32 32.68
N GLY A 48 6.12 -10.47 31.40
CA GLY A 48 7.24 -9.72 30.84
C GLY A 48 8.61 -10.41 30.97
N TRP A 49 8.67 -11.61 31.56
CA TRP A 49 9.87 -12.44 31.61
C TRP A 49 9.65 -13.78 30.89
N GLN A 50 10.72 -14.33 30.36
CA GLN A 50 10.74 -15.57 29.59
C GLN A 50 12.05 -16.33 29.76
N GLY A 51 12.16 -17.46 29.05
CA GLY A 51 13.29 -18.35 29.12
C GLY A 51 13.13 -19.40 30.22
N PRO A 52 13.98 -20.44 30.22
CA PRO A 52 13.87 -21.56 31.15
C PRO A 52 14.11 -21.17 32.62
N LEU A 53 14.75 -20.03 32.86
CA LEU A 53 15.09 -19.52 34.20
C LEU A 53 14.41 -18.18 34.54
N CYS A 54 13.54 -17.66 33.66
CA CYS A 54 12.90 -16.35 33.81
C CYS A 54 13.89 -15.18 34.00
N ASP A 55 15.05 -15.27 33.36
CA ASP A 55 16.13 -14.29 33.40
C ASP A 55 16.20 -13.43 32.13
N GLN A 56 15.34 -13.69 31.14
CA GLN A 56 15.25 -12.92 29.92
C GLN A 56 13.98 -12.08 29.91
N CYS A 57 14.11 -10.78 29.66
CA CYS A 57 12.96 -9.92 29.46
C CYS A 57 12.26 -10.26 28.13
N VAL A 58 10.97 -10.02 28.08
CA VAL A 58 10.15 -10.07 26.87
C VAL A 58 10.09 -8.66 26.31
N THR A 59 10.46 -8.52 25.04
CA THR A 59 10.38 -7.25 24.32
C THR A 59 8.92 -6.84 24.06
N SER A 60 8.70 -5.57 23.72
CA SER A 60 7.37 -5.12 23.27
C SER A 60 6.84 -6.00 22.14
N PRO A 61 5.54 -6.36 22.15
CA PRO A 61 4.95 -7.14 21.06
C PRO A 61 5.19 -6.47 19.71
N GLY A 62 5.79 -7.20 18.76
CA GLY A 62 6.13 -6.67 17.44
C GLY A 62 7.55 -6.09 17.32
N CYS A 63 8.36 -6.12 18.37
CA CYS A 63 9.77 -5.74 18.31
C CYS A 63 10.55 -6.64 17.32
N LEU A 64 11.10 -6.05 16.25
CA LEU A 64 11.81 -6.80 15.20
C LEU A 64 13.33 -6.80 15.41
N HIS A 65 13.94 -5.62 15.48
CA HIS A 65 15.38 -5.44 15.55
C HIS A 65 15.83 -4.72 16.82
N GLY A 66 15.23 -5.08 17.95
CA GLY A 66 15.52 -4.49 19.25
C GLY A 66 15.68 -5.52 20.37
N LEU A 67 16.30 -5.06 21.45
CA LEU A 67 16.50 -5.80 22.70
C LEU A 67 15.78 -5.09 23.84
N CYS A 68 15.53 -5.78 24.94
CA CYS A 68 14.97 -5.17 26.15
C CYS A 68 16.02 -5.11 27.25
N GLY A 69 16.02 -4.01 28.02
CA GLY A 69 16.68 -3.95 29.32
C GLY A 69 15.68 -4.26 30.44
N GLU A 70 14.46 -3.78 30.28
CA GLU A 70 13.30 -4.05 31.12
C GLU A 70 12.15 -4.63 30.27
N PRO A 71 11.24 -5.42 30.88
CA PRO A 71 10.09 -5.96 30.17
C PRO A 71 9.24 -4.91 29.45
N GLY A 72 8.82 -5.20 28.22
CA GLY A 72 7.99 -4.29 27.42
C GLY A 72 8.76 -3.11 26.82
N GLN A 73 10.09 -3.22 26.72
CA GLN A 73 10.91 -2.31 25.92
C GLN A 73 11.27 -2.92 24.57
N CYS A 74 11.58 -2.06 23.60
CA CYS A 74 12.24 -2.42 22.35
C CYS A 74 13.31 -1.35 22.05
N ILE A 75 14.55 -1.64 22.46
CA ILE A 75 15.71 -0.76 22.28
C ILE A 75 16.40 -1.18 20.99
N CYS A 76 16.41 -0.30 20.00
CA CYS A 76 16.85 -0.64 18.65
C CYS A 76 18.35 -0.90 18.58
N THR A 77 18.70 -1.91 17.80
CA THR A 77 20.08 -2.21 17.43
C THR A 77 20.56 -1.29 16.32
N ASP A 78 21.89 -1.17 16.15
CA ASP A 78 22.48 -0.25 15.18
C ASP A 78 21.89 -0.41 13.77
N GLY A 79 21.40 0.71 13.22
CA GLY A 79 20.78 0.75 11.90
C GLY A 79 19.26 0.56 11.91
N TRP A 80 18.62 0.41 13.07
CA TRP A 80 17.17 0.33 13.20
C TRP A 80 16.62 1.45 14.10
N ASP A 81 15.40 1.86 13.81
CA ASP A 81 14.67 2.90 14.52
C ASP A 81 13.16 2.61 14.53
N GLY A 82 12.40 3.42 15.25
CA GLY A 82 10.97 3.24 15.50
C GLY A 82 10.71 2.58 16.86
N GLU A 83 9.48 2.73 17.37
CA GLU A 83 9.08 2.20 18.68
C GLU A 83 9.20 0.65 18.74
N LEU A 84 9.11 -0.01 17.58
CA LEU A 84 9.23 -1.46 17.43
C LEU A 84 10.51 -1.88 16.68
N CYS A 85 11.43 -0.95 16.42
CA CYS A 85 12.68 -1.19 15.69
C CYS A 85 12.45 -1.90 14.35
N ASP A 86 11.42 -1.46 13.63
CA ASP A 86 10.96 -1.98 12.36
C ASP A 86 11.35 -1.09 11.17
N ARG A 87 12.00 0.06 11.42
CA ARG A 87 12.46 0.99 10.38
C ARG A 87 13.98 0.93 10.22
N ASP A 88 14.46 0.68 9.01
CA ASP A 88 15.89 0.76 8.71
C ASP A 88 16.31 2.23 8.59
N VAL A 89 17.21 2.67 9.47
CA VAL A 89 17.77 4.04 9.49
C VAL A 89 18.54 4.35 8.20
N ARG A 90 19.05 3.31 7.53
CA ARG A 90 19.64 3.39 6.20
C ARG A 90 18.66 2.83 5.19
N ALA A 91 17.48 3.44 5.06
CA ALA A 91 16.42 2.99 4.15
C ALA A 91 16.89 2.56 2.74
N CYS A 92 17.92 3.22 2.18
CA CYS A 92 18.53 2.84 0.90
C CYS A 92 19.34 1.53 0.87
N SER A 93 19.66 0.92 2.01
CA SER A 93 20.36 -0.37 2.14
C SER A 93 19.61 -1.49 1.42
N SER A 94 18.29 -1.40 1.40
CA SER A 94 17.36 -2.33 0.76
C SER A 94 17.24 -2.14 -0.75
N ALA A 95 17.92 -1.13 -1.31
CA ALA A 95 17.85 -0.73 -2.73
C ALA A 95 16.40 -0.57 -3.25
N PRO A 96 15.58 0.30 -2.63
CA PRO A 96 14.16 0.39 -2.95
C PRO A 96 13.89 1.00 -4.34
N CYS A 97 14.79 1.84 -4.85
CA CYS A 97 14.62 2.51 -6.14
C CYS A 97 14.91 1.56 -7.31
N ALA A 98 13.89 1.30 -8.12
CA ALA A 98 13.98 0.47 -9.32
C ALA A 98 14.60 1.23 -10.51
N ASN A 99 14.84 0.51 -11.61
CA ASN A 99 15.20 1.05 -12.92
C ASN A 99 16.36 2.06 -12.90
N ASN A 100 17.40 1.75 -12.11
CA ASN A 100 18.61 2.56 -12.00
C ASN A 100 18.35 3.97 -11.41
N GLY A 101 17.30 4.12 -10.60
CA GLY A 101 17.06 5.30 -9.78
C GLY A 101 18.11 5.43 -8.65
N THR A 102 18.41 6.67 -8.26
CA THR A 102 19.33 6.97 -7.15
C THR A 102 18.54 7.13 -5.86
N CYS A 103 18.91 6.39 -4.83
CA CYS A 103 18.28 6.46 -3.51
C CYS A 103 19.00 7.43 -2.58
N VAL A 104 18.24 8.25 -1.85
CA VAL A 104 18.74 9.08 -0.76
C VAL A 104 17.96 8.73 0.51
N SER A 105 18.68 8.31 1.57
CA SER A 105 18.07 8.08 2.88
C SER A 105 17.75 9.42 3.53
N LEU A 106 16.56 9.51 4.12
CA LEU A 106 16.07 10.66 4.88
C LEU A 106 15.97 10.29 6.36
N ASP A 107 15.55 11.24 7.20
CA ASP A 107 15.30 11.01 8.62
C ASP A 107 14.15 10.00 8.85
N ASP A 108 14.08 9.42 10.06
CA ASP A 108 13.03 8.48 10.50
C ASP A 108 12.88 7.22 9.62
N GLY A 109 13.95 6.78 8.96
CA GLY A 109 13.94 5.60 8.09
C GLY A 109 13.18 5.81 6.78
N LEU A 110 12.96 7.07 6.39
CA LEU A 110 12.38 7.41 5.10
C LEU A 110 13.45 7.42 4.00
N TYR A 111 13.00 7.41 2.74
CA TYR A 111 13.87 7.57 1.58
C TYR A 111 13.17 8.32 0.46
N GLU A 112 13.98 8.87 -0.44
CA GLU A 112 13.54 9.47 -1.70
C GLU A 112 14.31 8.86 -2.87
N CYS A 113 13.60 8.56 -3.95
CA CYS A 113 14.18 8.06 -5.19
C CYS A 113 14.23 9.18 -6.24
N SER A 114 15.42 9.46 -6.75
CA SER A 114 15.61 10.25 -7.97
C SER A 114 15.63 9.31 -9.18
N CYS A 115 14.56 9.34 -9.97
CA CYS A 115 14.38 8.41 -11.08
C CYS A 115 15.25 8.73 -12.30
N ALA A 116 15.75 7.68 -12.95
CA ALA A 116 16.43 7.80 -14.22
C ALA A 116 15.45 8.31 -15.31
N PRO A 117 15.95 8.97 -16.37
CA PRO A 117 15.10 9.45 -17.46
C PRO A 117 14.22 8.34 -18.06
N GLY A 118 12.93 8.63 -18.20
CA GLY A 118 11.94 7.69 -18.72
C GLY A 118 11.32 6.76 -17.67
N TYR A 119 11.53 7.04 -16.39
CA TYR A 119 10.88 6.34 -15.28
C TYR A 119 10.32 7.31 -14.24
N SER A 120 9.25 6.89 -13.59
CA SER A 120 8.55 7.66 -12.57
C SER A 120 7.90 6.74 -11.51
N GLY A 121 7.23 7.36 -10.54
CA GLY A 121 6.68 6.68 -9.36
C GLY A 121 7.60 6.79 -8.15
N LYS A 122 7.05 6.48 -6.96
CA LYS A 122 7.76 6.61 -5.67
C LYS A 122 9.10 5.85 -5.68
N ASP A 123 9.09 4.66 -6.30
CA ASP A 123 10.21 3.73 -6.31
C ASP A 123 10.78 3.60 -7.73
N CYS A 124 10.50 4.56 -8.61
CA CYS A 124 10.89 4.55 -10.03
C CYS A 124 10.46 3.30 -10.81
N GLN A 125 9.37 2.67 -10.36
CA GLN A 125 8.88 1.40 -10.90
C GLN A 125 8.07 1.56 -12.19
N LYS A 126 7.54 2.76 -12.45
CA LYS A 126 6.71 3.03 -13.63
C LYS A 126 7.62 3.46 -14.76
N LYS A 127 7.48 2.81 -15.90
CA LYS A 127 8.10 3.27 -17.15
C LYS A 127 7.23 4.39 -17.71
N ASP A 128 7.83 5.51 -18.02
CA ASP A 128 7.12 6.62 -18.63
C ASP A 128 6.68 6.26 -20.04
N GLY A 129 5.46 6.66 -20.38
CA GLY A 129 4.90 6.47 -21.70
C GLY A 129 5.34 7.56 -22.68
N PRO A 130 5.02 7.37 -23.98
CA PRO A 130 5.36 8.32 -25.03
C PRO A 130 4.82 9.74 -24.79
N CYS A 131 3.69 9.92 -24.10
CA CYS A 131 3.14 11.26 -23.79
C CYS A 131 4.06 12.09 -22.89
N VAL A 132 4.79 11.45 -21.97
CA VAL A 132 5.74 12.11 -21.06
C VAL A 132 7.10 12.27 -21.73
N ILE A 133 7.58 11.20 -22.36
CA ILE A 133 8.93 11.18 -22.95
C ILE A 133 9.04 12.08 -24.19
N ASN A 134 8.05 12.05 -25.08
CA ASN A 134 8.05 12.81 -26.34
C ASN A 134 7.19 14.08 -26.27
N GLY A 135 6.47 14.29 -25.17
CA GLY A 135 5.46 15.33 -25.05
C GLY A 135 4.13 14.97 -25.73
N SER A 136 3.12 15.82 -25.55
CA SER A 136 1.80 15.64 -26.17
C SER A 136 1.83 15.96 -27.67
N PRO A 137 1.51 15.00 -28.56
CA PRO A 137 1.34 15.26 -29.99
C PRO A 137 -0.04 15.84 -30.35
N CYS A 138 -0.94 15.98 -29.36
CA CYS A 138 -2.34 16.31 -29.59
C CYS A 138 -2.54 17.78 -29.95
N GLN A 139 -3.27 18.03 -31.02
CA GLN A 139 -3.65 19.37 -31.47
C GLN A 139 -4.95 19.84 -30.79
N HIS A 140 -5.24 21.13 -30.94
CA HIS A 140 -6.51 21.76 -30.53
C HIS A 140 -6.92 21.52 -29.07
N GLY A 141 -5.94 21.33 -28.16
CA GLY A 141 -6.20 21.08 -26.74
C GLY A 141 -6.58 19.64 -26.40
N GLY A 142 -6.29 18.67 -27.29
CA GLY A 142 -6.45 17.26 -27.01
C GLY A 142 -5.57 16.78 -25.85
N THR A 143 -6.06 15.79 -25.10
CA THR A 143 -5.31 15.19 -23.99
C THR A 143 -4.58 13.94 -24.48
N CYS A 144 -3.26 13.91 -24.30
CA CYS A 144 -2.45 12.74 -24.66
C CYS A 144 -2.71 11.60 -23.68
N VAL A 145 -2.88 10.40 -24.22
CA VAL A 145 -3.02 9.16 -23.45
C VAL A 145 -2.06 8.11 -24.00
N ASP A 146 -1.34 7.47 -23.09
CA ASP A 146 -0.42 6.37 -23.40
C ASP A 146 -1.23 5.11 -23.73
N ASP A 147 -0.97 4.46 -24.88
CA ASP A 147 -1.60 3.19 -25.24
C ASP A 147 -0.85 2.05 -24.53
N GLU A 148 -1.40 1.53 -23.43
CA GLU A 148 -0.76 0.50 -22.57
C GLU A 148 -0.33 -0.76 -23.36
N GLY A 149 -0.92 -1.02 -24.53
CA GLY A 149 -0.60 -2.19 -25.36
C GLY A 149 0.51 -1.98 -26.39
N ARG A 150 0.93 -0.74 -26.65
CA ARG A 150 1.95 -0.41 -27.67
C ARG A 150 2.87 0.67 -27.13
N ALA A 151 4.02 0.24 -26.60
CA ALA A 151 5.03 1.08 -25.92
C ALA A 151 5.56 2.30 -26.70
N SER A 152 5.17 2.49 -27.96
CA SER A 152 5.56 3.60 -28.83
C SER A 152 4.37 4.41 -29.35
N HIS A 153 3.16 4.11 -28.90
CA HIS A 153 1.94 4.69 -29.44
C HIS A 153 1.28 5.58 -28.39
N ALA A 154 1.25 6.87 -28.67
CA ALA A 154 0.42 7.84 -27.98
C ALA A 154 -0.85 8.07 -28.80
N SER A 155 -1.99 8.20 -28.14
CA SER A 155 -3.25 8.61 -28.78
C SER A 155 -3.82 9.83 -28.06
N CYS A 156 -4.81 10.48 -28.68
CA CYS A 156 -5.36 11.71 -28.16
C CYS A 156 -6.86 11.59 -27.88
N LEU A 157 -7.28 12.05 -26.70
CA LEU A 157 -8.67 12.33 -26.39
C LEU A 157 -9.02 13.71 -26.95
N CYS A 158 -9.84 13.74 -28.00
CA CYS A 158 -10.15 14.97 -28.71
C CYS A 158 -11.31 15.74 -28.08
N PRO A 159 -11.22 17.09 -28.01
CA PRO A 159 -12.35 17.92 -27.63
C PRO A 159 -13.51 17.83 -28.64
N PRO A 160 -14.73 18.25 -28.26
CA PRO A 160 -15.86 18.30 -29.19
C PRO A 160 -15.52 19.10 -30.45
N GLY A 161 -15.91 18.57 -31.61
CA GLY A 161 -15.62 19.18 -32.91
C GLY A 161 -14.25 18.83 -33.50
N PHE A 162 -13.46 17.96 -32.84
CA PHE A 162 -12.19 17.46 -33.36
C PHE A 162 -12.16 15.92 -33.39
N SER A 163 -11.41 15.37 -34.33
CA SER A 163 -11.23 13.93 -34.51
C SER A 163 -9.86 13.63 -35.14
N GLY A 164 -9.57 12.35 -35.39
CA GLY A 164 -8.25 11.90 -35.83
C GLY A 164 -7.39 11.42 -34.66
N ASN A 165 -6.24 10.82 -34.95
CA ASN A 165 -5.37 10.22 -33.93
C ASN A 165 -4.71 11.29 -33.04
N PHE A 166 -4.51 12.49 -33.59
CA PHE A 166 -3.87 13.63 -32.93
C PHE A 166 -4.78 14.86 -32.87
N CYS A 167 -6.10 14.68 -33.02
CA CYS A 167 -7.10 15.75 -33.05
C CYS A 167 -6.84 16.80 -34.15
N GLU A 168 -6.20 16.37 -35.24
CA GLU A 168 -5.85 17.17 -36.40
C GLU A 168 -7.05 17.44 -37.31
N ILE A 169 -8.09 16.61 -37.23
CA ILE A 169 -9.27 16.73 -38.08
C ILE A 169 -10.31 17.59 -37.37
N VAL A 170 -10.53 18.80 -37.90
CA VAL A 170 -11.67 19.63 -37.50
C VAL A 170 -12.93 19.03 -38.12
N ALA A 171 -13.86 18.58 -37.28
CA ALA A 171 -15.13 18.06 -37.73
C ALA A 171 -15.91 19.20 -38.40
N ASN A 172 -16.07 19.11 -39.72
CA ASN A 172 -16.85 20.06 -40.47
C ASN A 172 -18.34 19.77 -40.26
N SER A 173 -18.99 20.59 -39.44
CA SER A 173 -20.42 20.46 -39.11
C SER A 173 -21.35 20.58 -40.33
N CYS A 174 -20.82 21.01 -41.49
CA CYS A 174 -21.53 21.04 -42.78
C CYS A 174 -21.35 19.76 -43.62
N THR A 175 -20.72 18.70 -43.09
CA THR A 175 -20.56 17.43 -43.82
C THR A 175 -21.09 16.24 -43.00
N PRO A 176 -22.20 15.60 -43.42
CA PRO A 176 -23.07 15.96 -44.55
C PRO A 176 -23.79 17.29 -44.32
N ASN A 177 -24.20 17.98 -45.40
CA ASN A 177 -24.83 19.31 -45.29
C ASN A 177 -26.15 19.22 -44.49
N PRO A 178 -26.24 19.82 -43.29
CA PRO A 178 -27.45 19.77 -42.47
C PRO A 178 -28.51 20.80 -42.91
N CYS A 179 -28.20 21.66 -43.88
CA CYS A 179 -29.12 22.67 -44.39
C CYS A 179 -29.96 22.10 -45.55
N GLU A 180 -31.27 22.05 -45.33
CA GLU A 180 -32.27 21.61 -46.30
C GLU A 180 -32.68 22.76 -47.25
N ASN A 181 -33.45 22.42 -48.29
CA ASN A 181 -34.05 23.39 -49.22
C ASN A 181 -33.05 24.40 -49.82
N ASP A 182 -31.88 23.93 -50.25
CA ASP A 182 -30.79 24.77 -50.81
C ASP A 182 -30.21 25.82 -49.85
N GLY A 183 -30.31 25.58 -48.53
CA GLY A 183 -29.65 26.40 -47.52
C GLY A 183 -28.12 26.36 -47.61
N VAL A 184 -27.48 27.53 -47.44
CA VAL A 184 -26.01 27.62 -47.43
C VAL A 184 -25.49 27.36 -46.02
N CYS A 185 -24.74 26.28 -45.84
CA CYS A 185 -24.11 25.95 -44.57
C CYS A 185 -22.82 26.73 -44.34
N THR A 186 -22.60 27.17 -43.11
CA THR A 186 -21.32 27.68 -42.63
C THR A 186 -20.95 26.93 -41.35
N ASP A 187 -19.80 26.29 -41.34
CA ASP A 187 -19.24 25.68 -40.14
C ASP A 187 -18.76 26.79 -39.19
N ILE A 188 -19.14 26.69 -37.92
CA ILE A 188 -18.78 27.66 -36.89
C ILE A 188 -17.96 27.03 -35.75
N GLY A 189 -17.41 25.83 -35.97
CA GLY A 189 -16.52 25.14 -35.04
C GLY A 189 -17.30 24.39 -33.95
N GLY A 190 -17.53 23.09 -34.15
CA GLY A 190 -18.33 22.25 -33.25
C GLY A 190 -19.87 22.46 -33.38
N ASP A 191 -20.30 23.40 -34.21
CA ASP A 191 -21.70 23.60 -34.61
C ASP A 191 -21.77 24.17 -36.05
N PHE A 192 -22.97 24.25 -36.63
CA PHE A 192 -23.22 24.81 -37.95
C PHE A 192 -24.26 25.93 -37.92
N ARG A 193 -24.22 26.79 -38.95
CA ARG A 193 -25.25 27.79 -39.23
C ARG A 193 -25.73 27.67 -40.66
N CYS A 194 -27.05 27.53 -40.83
CA CYS A 194 -27.68 27.58 -42.14
C CYS A 194 -28.17 28.99 -42.45
N ARG A 195 -27.83 29.50 -43.64
CA ARG A 195 -28.47 30.69 -44.22
C ARG A 195 -29.61 30.24 -45.12
N CYS A 196 -30.84 30.40 -44.64
CA CYS A 196 -32.04 29.91 -45.32
C CYS A 196 -32.45 30.80 -46.51
N PRO A 197 -32.92 30.20 -47.62
CA PRO A 197 -33.58 30.93 -48.69
C PRO A 197 -34.89 31.57 -48.24
N ALA A 198 -35.38 32.53 -49.02
CA ALA A 198 -36.64 33.21 -48.73
C ALA A 198 -37.80 32.19 -48.62
N GLY A 199 -38.57 32.29 -47.54
CA GLY A 199 -39.69 31.37 -47.28
C GLY A 199 -39.36 30.16 -46.42
N PHE A 200 -38.11 29.99 -45.95
CA PHE A 200 -37.71 28.95 -44.99
C PHE A 200 -37.13 29.56 -43.70
N ILE A 201 -37.30 28.85 -42.58
CA ILE A 201 -36.86 29.23 -41.23
C ILE A 201 -36.25 28.02 -40.51
N ASP A 202 -35.89 28.18 -39.23
CA ASP A 202 -35.23 27.21 -38.35
C ASP A 202 -33.71 27.01 -38.59
N LYS A 203 -33.06 26.20 -37.73
CA LYS A 203 -31.61 25.96 -37.75
C LYS A 203 -31.15 25.20 -39.00
N THR A 204 -32.04 24.45 -39.63
CA THR A 204 -31.80 23.54 -40.77
C THR A 204 -32.49 23.96 -42.06
N CYS A 205 -33.26 25.05 -42.06
CA CYS A 205 -34.09 25.50 -43.19
C CYS A 205 -35.17 24.50 -43.61
N SER A 206 -35.67 23.68 -42.68
CA SER A 206 -36.66 22.64 -42.97
C SER A 206 -38.09 23.18 -42.99
N SER A 207 -38.38 24.16 -42.13
CA SER A 207 -39.72 24.71 -41.93
C SER A 207 -39.99 25.90 -42.84
N ARG A 208 -41.23 26.01 -43.36
CA ARG A 208 -41.64 27.18 -44.16
C ARG A 208 -41.99 28.36 -43.26
N SER A 209 -41.58 29.55 -43.68
CA SER A 209 -42.04 30.82 -43.13
C SER A 209 -43.50 31.02 -43.53
N THR A 210 -44.43 30.84 -42.60
CA THR A 210 -45.81 31.28 -42.80
C THR A 210 -45.84 32.79 -42.64
N ALA A 211 -45.70 33.51 -43.76
CA ALA A 211 -46.04 34.92 -43.80
C ALA A 211 -47.50 35.07 -43.36
N SER A 212 -47.74 35.74 -42.23
CA SER A 212 -49.05 36.31 -41.88
C SER A 212 -49.16 37.70 -42.49
#